data_AF-F0SGM8-F1
#
_entry.id   AF-F0SGM8-F1
#
_cell.length_a   1.000
_cell.length_b   1.000
_cell.length_c   1.000
_cell.angle_alpha   90.00
_cell.angle_beta   90.00
_cell.angle_gamma   90.00
#
_symmetry.space_group_name_H-M   'P 1'
#
loop_
_entity.id
_entity.type
_entity.pdbx_description
1 polymer ?
#
loop_
_entity_poly.entity_id
_entity_poly.type
_entity_poly.pdbx_seq_one_letter_code
_entity_poly.pdbx_strand_id
1 'polypeptide(L)'
;MKLRRHYQTVLDALAWPRLGKTAVVVFWLAGLAVAEVVGRASPNDGVDLGIMLLLLMGTAGLHSNTPLPPVIWCFRLIGRTLRKIFNSRLEIGIDFRQDKPVSPAVPPELSRLTTGLVVAALLLLPLAPFLPTALRLYIQPWFYLGYLGLMSLLWGAMLYLGLLLVIFGWAAIHDWHTLRHRTPSRRRRTRERLTGLGVYLAVFIMASLLPVWVPVLATVLTLIVICVTFSLAGDDFRMLWIRGENTPVKSFDGRIYLAVVSGAVVLATLLLMLATQGQFILGRQVEAAWIHMPVTAWMGVAFCWLAIPGLITFAGTAVRFAWLGMQFNPKRDDLRYHARYDGDHRQWEIDQRRHLIRGLKSLFKRKARLKTTAGTGVWIGLQHWYIVGMTRDTAEDDSETTMLEHIIGLPYHRVFSPETRLHFWEICRSVEVDLILVEDGVSFRRFSRVLRTMFETYDVYGGRQRCEELHFAGLPGVRVVLHEFDLVDADKLNLTNYPEPDYDELARARILHVFKDRGDDEVEPDWMPDESEDRPVLLGV
;
A
#
# COMPACT_ATOMS: atom_id res chain seq x y z
N MET A 1 5.18 -23.88 18.41
CA MET A 1 6.01 -24.54 19.45
C MET A 1 6.87 -25.71 18.94
N LYS A 2 6.35 -26.63 18.10
CA LYS A 2 7.15 -27.76 17.55
C LYS A 2 8.29 -27.35 16.59
N LEU A 3 8.12 -26.30 15.77
CA LEU A 3 9.19 -25.79 14.90
C LEU A 3 10.39 -25.22 15.67
N ARG A 4 10.14 -24.58 16.82
CA ARG A 4 11.18 -23.99 17.67
C ARG A 4 12.09 -25.06 18.28
N ARG A 5 11.50 -26.19 18.69
CA ARG A 5 12.25 -27.36 19.20
C ARG A 5 13.13 -28.01 18.13
N HIS A 6 12.66 -28.08 16.88
CA HIS A 6 13.43 -28.66 15.77
C HIS A 6 14.59 -27.76 15.32
N TYR A 7 14.37 -26.44 15.28
CA TYR A 7 15.44 -25.47 15.06
C TYR A 7 16.48 -25.51 16.18
N GLN A 8 16.05 -25.61 17.45
CA GLN A 8 16.96 -25.76 18.57
C GLN A 8 17.76 -27.06 18.51
N THR A 9 17.17 -28.19 18.10
CA THR A 9 17.94 -29.44 17.97
C THR A 9 18.97 -29.41 16.84
N VAL A 10 18.68 -28.73 15.71
CA VAL A 10 19.67 -28.56 14.62
C VAL A 10 20.77 -27.56 15.03
N LEU A 11 20.42 -26.49 15.76
CA LEU A 11 21.38 -25.53 16.30
C LEU A 11 22.25 -26.13 17.41
N ASP A 12 21.68 -26.99 18.25
CA ASP A 12 22.37 -27.72 19.32
C ASP A 12 23.24 -28.85 18.75
N ALA A 13 22.88 -29.44 17.60
CA ALA A 13 23.73 -30.39 16.87
C ALA A 13 24.92 -29.70 16.17
N LEU A 14 24.80 -28.40 15.90
CA LEU A 14 25.88 -27.51 15.46
C LEU A 14 26.60 -26.82 16.63
N ALA A 15 26.37 -27.25 17.88
CA ALA A 15 26.97 -26.64 19.06
C ALA A 15 28.49 -26.76 19.03
N TRP A 16 29.12 -25.66 18.63
CA TRP A 16 30.55 -25.45 18.81
C TRP A 16 30.91 -25.57 20.31
N PRO A 17 32.10 -26.09 20.64
CA PRO A 17 32.60 -26.03 22.02
C PRO A 17 32.49 -24.59 22.56
N ARG A 18 32.17 -24.43 23.85
CA ARG A 18 32.08 -23.13 24.54
C ARG A 18 33.46 -22.47 24.59
N LEU A 19 33.88 -21.91 23.46
CA LEU A 19 35.06 -21.10 23.30
C LEU A 19 34.84 -19.77 24.04
N GLY A 20 35.88 -19.23 24.68
CA GLY A 20 35.82 -17.88 25.25
C GLY A 20 35.45 -16.85 24.18
N LYS A 21 34.77 -15.75 24.56
CA LYS A 21 34.32 -14.69 23.63
C LYS A 21 35.43 -14.20 22.70
N THR A 22 36.66 -14.10 23.22
CA THR A 22 37.86 -13.72 22.45
C THR A 22 38.22 -14.76 21.39
N ALA A 23 38.21 -16.05 21.75
CA ALA A 23 38.50 -17.14 20.83
C ALA A 23 37.46 -17.24 19.70
N VAL A 24 36.17 -16.99 19.98
CA VAL A 24 35.13 -16.95 18.94
C VAL A 24 35.35 -15.81 17.96
N VAL A 25 35.67 -14.60 18.45
CA VAL A 25 35.96 -13.45 17.57
C VAL A 25 37.21 -13.70 16.73
N VAL A 26 38.28 -14.24 17.32
CA VAL A 26 39.50 -14.59 16.59
C VAL A 26 39.23 -15.65 15.53
N PHE A 27 38.44 -16.68 15.85
CA PHE A 27 38.05 -17.71 14.89
C PHE A 27 37.22 -17.14 13.73
N TRP A 28 36.27 -16.24 14.04
CA TRP A 28 35.47 -15.55 13.02
C TRP A 28 36.32 -14.66 12.11
N LEU A 29 37.25 -13.88 12.67
CA LEU A 29 38.20 -13.06 11.90
C LEU A 29 39.15 -13.92 11.06
N ALA A 30 39.62 -15.04 11.58
CA ALA A 30 40.41 -16.00 10.82
C ALA A 30 39.60 -16.58 9.65
N GLY A 31 38.33 -16.92 9.87
CA GLY A 31 37.42 -17.35 8.80
C GLY A 31 37.24 -16.30 7.70
N LEU A 32 37.13 -15.02 8.06
CA LEU A 32 37.09 -13.93 7.08
C LEU A 32 38.42 -13.78 6.32
N ALA A 33 39.56 -13.87 7.00
CA ALA A 33 40.86 -13.80 6.36
C ALA A 33 41.09 -14.97 5.38
N VAL A 34 40.66 -16.18 5.76
CA VAL A 34 40.67 -17.35 4.87
C VAL A 34 39.76 -17.12 3.67
N ALA A 35 38.55 -16.60 3.88
CA ALA A 35 37.63 -16.27 2.79
C ALA A 35 38.22 -15.23 1.83
N GLU A 36 38.92 -14.21 2.33
CA GLU A 36 39.61 -13.21 1.50
C GLU A 36 40.68 -13.87 0.60
N VAL A 37 41.54 -14.72 1.18
CA VAL A 37 42.63 -15.35 0.43
C VAL A 37 42.10 -16.38 -0.58
N VAL A 38 41.21 -17.26 -0.15
CA VAL A 38 40.62 -18.31 -1.00
C VAL A 38 39.75 -17.68 -2.09
N GLY A 39 38.97 -16.67 -1.73
CA GLY A 39 38.06 -15.98 -2.64
C GLY A 39 38.74 -15.21 -3.75
N ARG A 40 39.94 -14.64 -3.53
CA ARG A 40 40.74 -14.01 -4.59
C ARG A 40 41.13 -14.98 -5.71
N ALA A 41 41.25 -16.27 -5.38
CA ALA A 41 41.54 -17.32 -6.35
C ALA A 41 40.27 -17.99 -6.90
N SER A 42 39.07 -17.50 -6.56
CA SER A 42 37.82 -18.17 -6.96
C SER A 42 37.63 -18.08 -8.48
N PRO A 43 37.35 -19.22 -9.16
CA PRO A 43 37.27 -19.26 -10.62
C PRO A 43 35.94 -18.72 -11.15
N ASN A 44 34.85 -18.87 -10.38
CA ASN A 44 33.51 -18.43 -10.74
C ASN A 44 32.71 -17.98 -9.50
N ASP A 45 31.57 -17.33 -9.74
CA ASP A 45 30.69 -16.81 -8.71
C ASP A 45 29.86 -17.88 -7.99
N GLY A 46 29.89 -19.13 -8.45
CA GLY A 46 29.33 -20.28 -7.74
C GLY A 46 30.07 -20.56 -6.44
N VAL A 47 31.40 -20.47 -6.46
CA VAL A 47 32.22 -20.56 -5.25
C VAL A 47 31.94 -19.38 -4.32
N ASP A 48 31.73 -18.18 -4.88
CA ASP A 48 31.41 -16.98 -4.09
C ASP A 48 30.08 -17.11 -3.37
N LEU A 49 29.04 -17.67 -4.02
CA LEU A 49 27.77 -17.98 -3.39
C LEU A 49 27.96 -18.95 -2.22
N GLY A 50 28.76 -20.00 -2.41
CA GLY A 50 29.08 -20.98 -1.36
C GLY A 50 29.78 -20.34 -0.17
N ILE A 51 30.81 -19.52 -0.41
CA ILE A 51 31.54 -18.79 0.63
C ILE A 51 30.59 -17.82 1.35
N MET A 52 29.75 -17.10 0.62
CA MET A 52 28.75 -16.19 1.21
C MET A 52 27.78 -16.93 2.14
N LEU A 53 27.21 -18.06 1.71
CA LEU A 53 26.30 -18.86 2.52
C LEU A 53 26.99 -19.42 3.77
N LEU A 54 28.22 -19.92 3.64
CA LEU A 54 29.02 -20.40 4.77
C LEU A 54 29.32 -19.28 5.76
N LEU A 55 29.69 -18.09 5.27
CA LEU A 55 29.94 -16.93 6.12
C LEU A 55 28.65 -16.46 6.82
N LEU A 56 27.51 -16.44 6.14
CA LEU A 56 26.22 -16.08 6.74
C LEU A 56 25.80 -17.10 7.82
N MET A 57 25.83 -18.39 7.51
CA MET A 57 25.45 -19.46 8.45
C MET A 57 26.41 -19.52 9.65
N GLY A 58 27.72 -19.44 9.40
CA GLY A 58 28.75 -19.40 10.44
C GLY A 58 28.61 -18.16 11.33
N THR A 59 28.41 -16.99 10.73
CA THR A 59 28.19 -15.74 11.50
C THR A 59 26.91 -15.81 12.31
N ALA A 60 25.81 -16.33 11.76
CA ALA A 60 24.54 -16.47 12.47
C ALA A 60 24.64 -17.46 13.65
N GLY A 61 25.28 -18.61 13.44
CA GLY A 61 25.49 -19.62 14.49
C GLY A 61 26.45 -19.17 15.58
N LEU A 62 27.51 -18.42 15.24
CA LEU A 62 28.39 -17.84 16.24
C LEU A 62 27.72 -16.69 17.00
N HIS A 63 26.97 -15.84 16.30
CA HIS A 63 26.26 -14.70 16.89
C HIS A 63 25.13 -15.13 17.83
N SER A 64 24.40 -16.21 17.53
CA SER A 64 23.33 -16.74 18.38
C SER A 64 23.87 -17.27 19.72
N ASN A 65 25.06 -17.86 19.71
CA ASN A 65 25.72 -18.41 20.90
C ASN A 65 26.52 -17.34 21.67
N THR A 66 27.20 -16.44 20.96
CA THR A 66 28.00 -15.36 21.52
C THR A 66 27.85 -14.10 20.67
N PRO A 67 27.25 -13.02 21.19
CA PRO A 67 26.96 -11.84 20.39
C PRO A 67 28.27 -11.17 19.91
N LEU A 68 28.54 -11.29 18.62
CA LEU A 68 29.72 -10.73 17.95
C LEU A 68 29.66 -9.19 17.90
N PRO A 69 30.61 -8.44 18.51
CA PRO A 69 30.57 -6.98 18.52
C PRO A 69 30.53 -6.31 17.14
N PRO A 70 31.28 -6.76 16.11
CA PRO A 70 31.21 -6.18 14.77
C PRO A 70 29.82 -6.33 14.13
N VAL A 71 29.18 -7.49 14.32
CA VAL A 71 27.84 -7.76 13.79
C VAL A 71 26.80 -6.87 14.46
N ILE A 72 26.89 -6.70 15.79
CA ILE A 72 26.03 -5.76 16.53
C ILE A 72 26.25 -4.33 16.03
N TRP A 73 27.50 -3.94 15.81
CA TRP A 73 27.82 -2.61 15.28
C TRP A 73 27.21 -2.41 13.88
N CYS A 74 27.34 -3.39 12.97
CA CYS A 74 26.69 -3.36 11.66
C CYS A 74 25.17 -3.25 11.77
N PHE A 75 24.52 -4.07 12.60
CA PHE A 75 23.07 -3.98 12.81
C PHE A 75 22.65 -2.64 13.43
N ARG A 76 23.45 -2.06 14.33
CA ARG A 76 23.20 -0.71 14.86
C ARG A 76 23.38 0.35 13.79
N LEU A 77 24.38 0.23 12.92
CA LEU A 77 24.61 1.16 11.82
C LEU A 77 23.45 1.09 10.83
N ILE A 78 23.13 -0.11 10.32
CA ILE A 78 21.97 -0.36 9.45
C ILE A 78 20.70 0.14 10.13
N GLY A 79 20.48 -0.22 11.39
CA GLY A 79 19.31 0.21 12.16
C GLY A 79 19.26 1.71 12.43
N ARG A 80 20.39 2.42 12.47
CA ARG A 80 20.43 3.90 12.54
C ARG A 80 20.12 4.52 11.18
N THR A 81 20.65 3.96 10.10
CA THR A 81 20.39 4.45 8.74
C THR A 81 18.93 4.21 8.36
N LEU A 82 18.43 2.99 8.58
CA LEU A 82 17.03 2.65 8.40
C LEU A 82 16.14 3.50 9.31
N ARG A 83 16.48 3.69 10.59
CA ARG A 83 15.72 4.65 11.43
C ARG A 83 15.81 6.08 10.95
N LYS A 84 16.89 6.56 10.35
CA LYS A 84 16.91 7.91 9.76
C LYS A 84 16.01 8.02 8.53
N ILE A 85 15.91 6.95 7.76
CA ILE A 85 15.02 6.86 6.59
C ILE A 85 13.56 6.75 7.03
N PHE A 86 13.27 5.82 7.95
CA PHE A 86 11.92 5.49 8.43
C PHE A 86 11.40 6.39 9.56
N ASN A 87 12.27 7.03 10.37
CA ASN A 87 11.87 8.07 11.33
C ASN A 87 11.85 9.46 10.67
N SER A 88 11.81 9.55 9.35
CA SER A 88 11.12 10.70 8.78
C SER A 88 9.69 10.57 9.28
N ARG A 89 9.32 11.36 10.30
CA ARG A 89 7.93 11.47 10.81
C ARG A 89 7.08 12.17 9.75
N LEU A 90 7.08 11.61 8.55
CA LEU A 90 6.33 12.07 7.41
C LEU A 90 5.00 11.34 7.50
N GLU A 91 4.06 11.99 8.16
CA GLU A 91 2.68 11.53 8.21
C GLU A 91 2.01 12.03 6.95
N ILE A 92 1.40 11.12 6.19
CA ILE A 92 0.68 11.41 4.95
C ILE A 92 -0.72 10.85 5.13
N GLY A 93 -1.73 11.68 4.94
CA GLY A 93 -3.13 11.24 4.98
C GLY A 93 -3.96 11.91 3.90
N ILE A 94 -5.12 11.33 3.61
CA ILE A 94 -6.03 11.82 2.57
C ILE A 94 -6.83 13.02 3.10
N ASP A 95 -6.94 14.08 2.28
CA ASP A 95 -7.81 15.23 2.56
C ASP A 95 -9.15 15.09 1.83
N PHE A 96 -10.19 14.80 2.60
CA PHE A 96 -11.54 14.70 2.07
C PHE A 96 -12.31 16.04 2.11
N ARG A 97 -11.94 16.97 3.01
CA ARG A 97 -12.68 18.22 3.22
C ARG A 97 -12.45 19.25 2.11
N GLN A 98 -11.21 19.37 1.59
CA GLN A 98 -10.81 20.27 0.47
C GLN A 98 -11.28 21.74 0.53
N ASP A 99 -11.83 22.17 1.65
CA ASP A 99 -12.53 23.43 1.89
C ASP A 99 -11.55 24.55 2.30
N LYS A 100 -10.57 24.20 3.13
CA LYS A 100 -9.54 25.10 3.63
C LYS A 100 -8.30 25.04 2.71
N PRO A 101 -7.85 26.16 2.14
CA PRO A 101 -6.66 26.19 1.31
C PRO A 101 -5.41 25.96 2.17
N VAL A 102 -4.83 24.77 2.07
CA VAL A 102 -3.54 24.43 2.68
C VAL A 102 -2.41 24.68 1.68
N SER A 103 -1.28 25.25 2.12
CA SER A 103 -0.17 25.59 1.25
C SER A 103 0.36 24.38 0.46
N PRO A 104 0.52 24.47 -0.88
CA PRO A 104 0.94 23.34 -1.69
C PRO A 104 2.47 23.13 -1.62
N ALA A 105 2.91 21.91 -1.31
CA ALA A 105 4.30 21.51 -1.48
C ALA A 105 4.45 19.99 -1.52
N VAL A 106 5.34 19.47 -2.37
CA VAL A 106 5.67 18.04 -2.38
C VAL A 106 6.66 17.73 -1.25
N PRO A 107 6.49 16.61 -0.50
CA PRO A 107 7.47 16.17 0.47
C PRO A 107 8.87 16.04 -0.14
N PRO A 108 9.92 16.64 0.47
CA PRO A 108 11.27 16.58 -0.08
C PRO A 108 11.82 15.15 -0.13
N GLU A 109 11.35 14.25 0.73
CA GLU A 109 11.70 12.84 0.74
C GLU A 109 11.26 12.13 -0.56
N LEU A 110 10.05 12.41 -1.06
CA LEU A 110 9.54 11.85 -2.32
C LEU A 110 10.35 12.36 -3.52
N SER A 111 10.68 13.65 -3.54
CA SER A 111 11.52 14.24 -4.59
C SER A 111 12.93 13.67 -4.59
N ARG A 112 13.57 13.53 -3.41
CA ARG A 112 14.91 12.94 -3.30
C ARG A 112 14.93 11.48 -3.74
N LEU A 113 13.89 10.71 -3.40
CA LEU A 113 13.78 9.31 -3.81
C LEU A 113 13.73 9.19 -5.34
N THR A 114 12.85 9.94 -6.00
CA THR A 114 12.74 9.86 -7.47
C THR A 114 13.97 10.40 -8.17
N THR A 115 14.46 11.57 -7.79
CA THR A 115 15.68 12.13 -8.38
C THR A 115 16.87 11.19 -8.16
N GLY A 116 17.02 10.62 -6.97
CA GLY A 116 18.09 9.66 -6.66
C GLY A 116 18.03 8.41 -7.54
N LEU A 117 16.84 7.82 -7.71
CA LEU A 117 16.68 6.64 -8.56
C LEU A 117 16.88 6.96 -10.06
N VAL A 118 16.41 8.11 -10.54
CA VAL A 118 16.61 8.54 -11.94
C VAL A 118 18.08 8.81 -12.22
N VAL A 119 18.75 9.54 -11.34
CA VAL A 119 20.20 9.81 -11.45
C VAL A 119 20.98 8.50 -11.41
N ALA A 120 20.64 7.58 -10.50
CA ALA A 120 21.25 6.25 -10.45
C ALA A 120 21.06 5.50 -11.78
N ALA A 121 19.88 5.57 -12.40
CA ALA A 121 19.62 4.89 -13.67
C ALA A 121 20.43 5.48 -14.81
N LEU A 122 20.55 6.81 -14.87
CA LEU A 122 21.37 7.51 -15.87
C LEU A 122 22.87 7.21 -15.69
N LEU A 123 23.36 7.14 -14.45
CA LEU A 123 24.75 6.79 -14.16
C LEU A 123 25.06 5.31 -14.43
N LEU A 124 24.09 4.42 -14.20
CA LEU A 124 24.25 2.99 -14.43
C LEU A 124 24.20 2.63 -15.91
N LEU A 125 23.45 3.37 -16.74
CA LEU A 125 23.28 3.09 -18.16
C LEU A 125 24.60 2.92 -18.95
N PRO A 126 25.60 3.83 -18.86
CA PRO A 126 26.89 3.64 -19.54
C PRO A 126 27.75 2.51 -18.94
N LEU A 127 27.50 2.12 -17.68
CA LEU A 127 28.22 1.06 -16.98
C LEU A 127 27.59 -0.33 -17.18
N ALA A 128 26.30 -0.38 -17.49
CA ALA A 128 25.51 -1.59 -17.70
C ALA A 128 26.17 -2.62 -18.63
N PRO A 129 26.80 -2.26 -19.77
CA PRO A 129 27.44 -3.27 -20.64
C PRO A 129 28.63 -4.00 -20.00
N PHE A 130 29.15 -3.51 -18.88
CA PHE A 130 30.30 -4.07 -18.18
C PHE A 130 29.91 -4.73 -16.85
N LEU A 131 28.70 -4.48 -16.34
CA LEU A 131 28.24 -5.01 -15.08
C LEU A 131 27.50 -6.35 -15.25
N PRO A 132 27.63 -7.28 -14.30
CA PRO A 132 28.48 -7.24 -13.10
C PRO A 132 29.92 -7.75 -13.33
N THR A 133 30.27 -8.25 -14.52
CA THR A 133 31.55 -8.91 -14.82
C THR A 133 32.77 -8.04 -14.50
N ALA A 134 32.71 -6.73 -14.76
CA ALA A 134 33.77 -5.80 -14.40
C ALA A 134 34.04 -5.73 -12.88
N LEU A 135 33.01 -5.90 -12.03
CA LEU A 135 33.20 -5.94 -10.58
C LEU A 135 34.08 -7.13 -10.20
N ARG A 136 33.84 -8.28 -10.83
CA ARG A 136 34.67 -9.46 -10.62
C ARG A 136 36.09 -9.23 -11.11
N LEU A 137 36.26 -8.78 -12.35
CA LEU A 137 37.59 -8.63 -12.95
C LEU A 137 38.47 -7.59 -12.25
N TYR A 138 37.88 -6.49 -11.77
CA TYR A 138 38.66 -5.37 -11.22
C TYR A 138 38.65 -5.28 -9.69
N ILE A 139 37.61 -5.74 -9.00
CA ILE A 139 37.51 -5.60 -7.54
C ILE A 139 37.91 -6.89 -6.82
N GLN A 140 37.46 -8.05 -7.30
CA GLN A 140 37.73 -9.36 -6.67
C GLN A 140 39.23 -9.60 -6.37
N PRO A 141 40.19 -9.30 -7.28
CA PRO A 141 41.60 -9.61 -7.03
C PRO A 141 42.21 -8.75 -5.92
N TRP A 142 41.69 -7.53 -5.74
CA TRP A 142 42.22 -6.54 -4.81
C TRP A 142 41.57 -6.62 -3.44
N PHE A 143 40.24 -6.80 -3.39
CA PHE A 143 39.46 -6.82 -2.17
C PHE A 143 38.23 -7.73 -2.32
N TYR A 144 38.44 -9.02 -2.02
CA TYR A 144 37.44 -10.05 -2.24
C TYR A 144 36.21 -9.88 -1.34
N LEU A 145 36.40 -9.65 -0.04
CA LEU A 145 35.29 -9.45 0.90
C LEU A 145 34.44 -8.23 0.54
N GLY A 146 35.04 -7.16 0.00
CA GLY A 146 34.31 -6.00 -0.51
C GLY A 146 33.47 -6.33 -1.74
N TYR A 147 34.06 -7.02 -2.71
CA TYR A 147 33.33 -7.55 -3.87
C TYR A 147 32.20 -8.49 -3.43
N LEU A 148 32.46 -9.42 -2.52
CA LEU A 148 31.46 -10.35 -2.01
C LEU A 148 30.33 -9.63 -1.28
N GLY A 149 30.64 -8.58 -0.51
CA GLY A 149 29.64 -7.72 0.12
C GLY A 149 28.74 -7.01 -0.89
N LEU A 150 29.32 -6.46 -1.96
CA LEU A 150 28.58 -5.82 -3.04
C LEU A 150 27.67 -6.82 -3.78
N MET A 151 28.18 -8.00 -4.11
CA MET A 151 27.42 -9.07 -4.76
C MET A 151 26.31 -9.61 -3.84
N SER A 152 26.58 -9.74 -2.54
CA SER A 152 25.57 -10.15 -1.56
C SER A 152 24.41 -9.15 -1.47
N LEU A 153 24.71 -7.85 -1.52
CA LEU A 153 23.68 -6.81 -1.58
C LEU A 153 22.88 -6.89 -2.88
N LEU A 154 23.56 -7.10 -4.02
CA LEU A 154 22.90 -7.23 -5.33
C LEU A 154 21.97 -8.45 -5.35
N TRP A 155 22.45 -9.63 -4.99
CA TRP A 155 21.66 -10.86 -4.91
C TRP A 155 20.51 -10.74 -3.90
N GLY A 156 20.77 -10.17 -2.73
CA GLY A 156 19.77 -9.91 -1.71
C GLY A 156 18.66 -8.98 -2.21
N ALA A 157 19.02 -7.89 -2.90
CA ALA A 157 18.07 -6.96 -3.49
C ALA A 157 17.22 -7.61 -4.60
N MET A 158 17.83 -8.43 -5.46
CA MET A 158 17.10 -9.19 -6.48
C MET A 158 16.14 -10.20 -5.87
N LEU A 159 16.57 -10.96 -4.85
CA LEU A 159 15.71 -11.92 -4.18
C LEU A 159 14.55 -11.23 -3.47
N TYR A 160 14.84 -10.15 -2.73
CA TYR A 160 13.81 -9.38 -2.02
C TYR A 160 12.79 -8.77 -2.99
N LEU A 161 13.26 -8.00 -3.97
CA LEU A 161 12.37 -7.32 -4.92
C LEU A 161 11.69 -8.30 -5.87
N GLY A 162 12.38 -9.34 -6.30
CA GLY A 162 11.82 -10.41 -7.13
C GLY A 162 10.71 -11.15 -6.40
N LEU A 163 10.91 -11.52 -5.13
CA LEU A 163 9.88 -12.12 -4.29
C LEU A 163 8.69 -11.18 -4.09
N LEU A 164 8.94 -9.90 -3.81
CA LEU A 164 7.89 -8.89 -3.69
C LEU A 164 7.03 -8.82 -4.95
N LEU A 165 7.65 -8.78 -6.14
CA LEU A 165 6.94 -8.73 -7.42
C LEU A 165 6.18 -10.01 -7.74
N VAL A 166 6.73 -11.17 -7.36
CA VAL A 166 6.03 -12.47 -7.48
C VAL A 166 4.80 -12.50 -6.56
N ILE A 167 4.92 -11.99 -5.33
CA ILE A 167 3.80 -11.85 -4.40
C ILE A 167 2.76 -10.89 -4.98
N PHE A 168 3.16 -9.77 -5.56
CA PHE A 168 2.25 -8.83 -6.23
C PHE A 168 1.53 -9.46 -7.41
N GLY A 169 2.24 -10.20 -8.28
CA GLY A 169 1.63 -10.93 -9.38
C GLY A 169 0.66 -12.00 -8.90
N TRP A 170 0.98 -12.68 -7.79
CA TRP A 170 0.06 -13.64 -7.16
C TRP A 170 -1.18 -12.95 -6.57
N ALA A 171 -1.00 -11.81 -5.88
CA ALA A 171 -2.08 -11.00 -5.33
C ALA A 171 -3.05 -10.53 -6.41
N ALA A 172 -2.55 -10.13 -7.59
CA ALA A 172 -3.41 -9.78 -8.73
C ALA A 172 -4.27 -10.95 -9.22
N ILE A 173 -3.70 -12.16 -9.28
CA ILE A 173 -4.43 -13.37 -9.67
C ILE A 173 -5.49 -13.69 -8.62
N HIS A 174 -5.13 -13.58 -7.34
CA HIS A 174 -6.06 -13.74 -6.24
C HIS A 174 -7.24 -12.77 -6.38
N ASP A 175 -6.96 -11.47 -6.53
CA ASP A 175 -7.96 -10.41 -6.67
C ASP A 175 -8.86 -10.61 -7.89
N TRP A 176 -8.29 -11.02 -9.02
CA TRP A 176 -9.06 -11.33 -10.23
C TRP A 176 -10.10 -12.42 -9.98
N HIS A 177 -9.72 -13.48 -9.27
CA HIS A 177 -10.65 -14.55 -8.87
C HIS A 177 -11.64 -14.07 -7.79
N THR A 178 -11.22 -13.20 -6.85
CA THR A 178 -12.08 -12.68 -5.78
C THR A 178 -13.18 -11.81 -6.38
N LEU A 179 -12.81 -10.90 -7.27
CA LEU A 179 -13.71 -9.97 -7.94
C LEU A 179 -14.68 -10.67 -8.92
N ARG A 180 -14.28 -11.79 -9.53
CA ARG A 180 -15.14 -12.57 -10.44
C ARG A 180 -16.08 -13.53 -9.73
N HIS A 181 -15.85 -13.80 -8.45
CA HIS A 181 -16.67 -14.73 -7.69
C HIS A 181 -18.05 -14.14 -7.38
N ARG A 182 -19.05 -14.56 -8.16
CA ARG A 182 -20.43 -14.08 -8.03
C ARG A 182 -21.28 -14.91 -7.09
N THR A 183 -20.95 -16.19 -6.91
CA THR A 183 -21.80 -17.12 -6.16
C THR A 183 -21.63 -16.96 -4.65
N PRO A 184 -22.69 -17.24 -3.87
CA PRO A 184 -22.66 -17.08 -2.42
C PRO A 184 -21.86 -18.16 -1.66
N SER A 185 -21.33 -19.19 -2.33
CA SER A 185 -20.59 -20.30 -1.74
C SER A 185 -19.09 -20.03 -1.61
N ARG A 186 -18.39 -20.74 -0.72
CA ARG A 186 -16.93 -20.62 -0.55
C ARG A 186 -16.21 -20.89 -1.87
N ARG A 187 -15.31 -19.98 -2.28
CA ARG A 187 -14.55 -20.11 -3.52
C ARG A 187 -13.62 -21.33 -3.46
N ARG A 188 -13.68 -22.19 -4.47
CA ARG A 188 -12.69 -23.26 -4.65
C ARG A 188 -11.37 -22.67 -5.14
N ARG A 189 -10.32 -22.75 -4.31
CA ARG A 189 -8.97 -22.23 -4.65
C ARG A 189 -8.21 -23.03 -5.71
N THR A 190 -8.73 -24.18 -6.15
CA THR A 190 -8.07 -25.00 -7.18
C THR A 190 -7.90 -24.24 -8.49
N ARG A 191 -8.93 -23.49 -8.93
CA ARG A 191 -8.86 -22.71 -10.18
C ARG A 191 -7.84 -21.58 -10.08
N GLU A 192 -7.80 -20.88 -8.95
CA GLU A 192 -6.82 -19.84 -8.64
C GLU A 192 -5.38 -20.37 -8.73
N ARG A 193 -5.11 -21.51 -8.07
CA ARG A 193 -3.79 -22.16 -8.13
C ARG A 193 -3.40 -22.60 -9.53
N LEU A 194 -4.36 -23.14 -10.31
CA LEU A 194 -4.11 -23.52 -11.70
C LEU A 194 -3.84 -22.30 -12.59
N THR A 195 -4.55 -21.19 -12.38
CA THR A 195 -4.26 -19.93 -13.09
C THR A 195 -2.87 -19.40 -12.74
N GLY A 196 -2.52 -19.38 -11.45
CA GLY A 196 -1.18 -19.01 -11.00
C GLY A 196 -0.09 -19.89 -11.63
N LEU A 197 -0.25 -21.21 -11.56
CA LEU A 197 0.67 -22.15 -12.19
C LEU A 197 0.79 -21.91 -13.71
N GLY A 198 -0.33 -21.70 -14.40
CA GLY A 198 -0.34 -21.42 -15.83
C GLY A 198 0.38 -20.13 -16.20
N VAL A 199 0.21 -19.06 -15.42
CA VAL A 199 0.90 -17.77 -15.64
C VAL A 199 2.42 -17.94 -15.46
N TYR A 200 2.87 -18.55 -14.37
CA TYR A 200 4.30 -18.72 -14.14
C TYR A 200 4.94 -19.75 -15.07
N LEU A 201 4.20 -20.77 -15.51
CA LEU A 201 4.65 -21.69 -16.56
C LEU A 201 4.79 -20.96 -17.89
N ALA A 202 3.85 -20.07 -18.25
CA ALA A 202 3.98 -19.25 -19.44
C ALA A 202 5.19 -18.31 -19.36
N VAL A 203 5.44 -17.68 -18.21
CA VAL A 203 6.66 -16.88 -17.98
C VAL A 203 7.92 -17.72 -18.17
N PHE A 204 7.94 -18.95 -17.65
CA PHE A 204 9.07 -19.87 -17.81
C PHE A 204 9.30 -20.26 -19.28
N ILE A 205 8.24 -20.55 -20.04
CA ILE A 205 8.31 -20.82 -21.48
C ILE A 205 8.79 -19.58 -22.24
N MET A 206 8.31 -18.39 -21.89
CA MET A 206 8.76 -17.15 -22.53
C MET A 206 10.22 -16.86 -22.22
N ALA A 207 10.69 -17.18 -21.01
CA ALA A 207 12.09 -17.05 -20.63
C ALA A 207 13.03 -17.95 -21.43
N SER A 208 12.58 -19.10 -21.93
CA SER A 208 13.39 -19.98 -22.78
C SER A 208 13.35 -19.60 -24.26
N LEU A 209 12.29 -18.91 -24.71
CA LEU A 209 12.10 -18.56 -26.12
C LEU A 209 12.54 -17.13 -26.46
N LEU A 210 12.50 -16.20 -25.50
CA LEU A 210 12.71 -14.78 -25.75
C LEU A 210 13.96 -14.24 -25.05
N PRO A 211 14.63 -13.25 -25.66
CA PRO A 211 15.82 -12.63 -25.10
C PRO A 211 15.50 -11.71 -23.91
N VAL A 212 16.51 -11.49 -23.05
CA VAL A 212 16.42 -10.72 -21.80
C VAL A 212 16.11 -9.22 -22.01
N TRP A 213 16.31 -8.68 -23.21
CA TRP A 213 15.90 -7.29 -23.48
C TRP A 213 14.38 -7.10 -23.46
N VAL A 214 13.59 -8.17 -23.70
CA VAL A 214 12.12 -8.13 -23.68
C VAL A 214 11.56 -7.72 -22.32
N PRO A 215 11.93 -8.37 -21.19
CA PRO A 215 11.45 -7.95 -19.87
C PRO A 215 11.92 -6.53 -19.49
N VAL A 216 13.10 -6.11 -19.96
CA VAL A 216 13.60 -4.74 -19.72
C VAL A 216 12.72 -3.71 -20.46
N LEU A 217 12.38 -3.97 -21.72
CA LEU A 217 11.45 -3.14 -22.48
C LEU A 217 10.07 -3.09 -21.81
N ALA A 218 9.55 -4.23 -21.36
CA ALA A 218 8.29 -4.28 -20.61
C ALA A 218 8.32 -3.43 -19.34
N THR A 219 9.47 -3.37 -18.65
CA THR A 219 9.67 -2.53 -17.46
C THR A 219 9.65 -1.05 -17.80
N VAL A 220 10.33 -0.65 -18.89
CA VAL A 220 10.30 0.75 -19.38
C VAL A 220 8.88 1.16 -19.80
N LEU A 221 8.17 0.30 -20.54
CA LEU A 221 6.78 0.54 -20.92
C LEU A 221 5.86 0.66 -19.70
N THR A 222 6.07 -0.16 -18.67
CA THR A 222 5.34 -0.08 -17.40
C THR A 222 5.55 1.28 -16.74
N LEU A 223 6.78 1.80 -16.71
CA LEU A 223 7.07 3.12 -16.18
C LEU A 223 6.37 4.23 -16.96
N ILE A 224 6.38 4.15 -18.30
CA ILE A 224 5.67 5.09 -19.17
C ILE A 224 4.16 5.04 -18.90
N VAL A 225 3.57 3.84 -18.82
CA VAL A 225 2.15 3.66 -18.51
C VAL A 225 1.80 4.29 -17.16
N ILE A 226 2.61 4.08 -16.12
CA ILE A 226 2.41 4.70 -14.81
C ILE A 226 2.42 6.24 -14.91
N CYS A 227 3.43 6.82 -15.55
CA CYS A 227 3.53 8.28 -15.70
C CYS A 227 2.34 8.87 -16.48
N VAL A 228 1.96 8.24 -17.59
CA VAL A 228 0.85 8.71 -18.44
C VAL A 228 -0.49 8.55 -17.72
N THR A 229 -0.76 7.39 -17.13
CA THR A 229 -2.05 7.10 -16.49
C THR A 229 -2.32 8.01 -15.30
N PHE A 230 -1.34 8.22 -14.41
CA PHE A 230 -1.52 9.15 -13.30
C PHE A 230 -1.67 10.60 -13.77
N SER A 231 -1.06 11.01 -14.88
CA SER A 231 -1.27 12.35 -15.46
C SER A 231 -2.69 12.55 -16.00
N LEU A 232 -3.38 11.48 -16.41
CA LEU A 232 -4.75 11.51 -16.96
C LEU A 232 -5.84 11.43 -15.89
N ALA A 233 -5.51 10.94 -14.68
CA ALA A 233 -6.43 10.79 -13.56
C ALA A 233 -7.00 12.15 -13.07
N GLY A 234 -8.10 12.15 -12.32
CA GLY A 234 -8.70 13.37 -11.76
C GLY A 234 -7.81 14.08 -10.73
N ASP A 235 -7.88 15.41 -10.65
CA ASP A 235 -7.08 16.28 -9.77
C ASP A 235 -7.65 16.43 -8.34
N ASP A 236 -8.72 15.69 -8.04
CA ASP A 236 -9.43 15.75 -6.77
C ASP A 236 -8.85 14.87 -5.67
N PHE A 237 -7.81 14.09 -5.98
CA PHE A 237 -7.15 13.27 -4.98
C PHE A 237 -6.05 14.08 -4.31
N ARG A 238 -6.38 14.70 -3.17
CA ARG A 238 -5.44 15.51 -2.38
C ARG A 238 -5.00 14.77 -1.12
N MET A 239 -3.73 14.95 -0.80
CA MET A 239 -3.12 14.43 0.41
C MET A 239 -2.50 15.58 1.20
N LEU A 240 -2.52 15.46 2.51
CA LEU A 240 -1.78 16.32 3.42
C LEU A 240 -0.56 15.58 3.91
N TRP A 241 0.49 16.34 4.18
CA TRP A 241 1.62 15.81 4.92
C TRP A 241 2.10 16.77 5.99
N ILE A 242 2.61 16.17 7.06
CA ILE A 242 3.21 16.83 8.20
C ILE A 242 4.56 16.17 8.45
N ARG A 243 5.58 16.96 8.80
CA ARG A 243 6.92 16.49 9.14
C ARG A 243 7.20 16.72 10.62
N GLY A 244 6.60 15.87 11.45
CA GLY A 244 6.64 16.00 12.90
C GLY A 244 5.84 17.21 13.43
N GLU A 245 5.76 17.30 14.75
CA GLU A 245 4.77 18.11 15.50
C GLU A 245 4.81 19.63 15.21
N ASN A 246 5.95 20.20 14.79
CA ASN A 246 6.12 21.66 14.66
C ASN A 246 6.19 22.16 13.21
N THR A 247 5.84 21.34 12.21
CA THR A 247 5.87 21.78 10.81
C THR A 247 4.48 22.12 10.31
N PRO A 248 4.33 23.20 9.51
CA PRO A 248 3.03 23.54 8.95
C PRO A 248 2.57 22.42 8.01
N VAL A 249 1.28 22.07 8.10
CA VAL A 249 0.65 21.12 7.18
C VAL A 249 0.75 21.64 5.77
N LYS A 250 1.08 20.76 4.83
CA LYS A 250 1.14 21.08 3.41
C LYS A 250 0.30 20.11 2.61
N SER A 251 -0.33 20.63 1.56
CA SER A 251 -1.11 19.81 0.63
C SER A 251 -0.27 19.46 -0.60
N PHE A 252 -0.56 18.31 -1.19
CA PHE A 252 -0.04 17.96 -2.49
C PHE A 252 -1.00 17.00 -3.21
N ASP A 253 -0.75 16.84 -4.51
CA ASP A 253 -1.53 15.96 -5.35
C ASP A 253 -1.18 14.49 -5.06
N GLY A 254 -2.17 13.72 -4.60
CA GLY A 254 -2.01 12.31 -4.28
C GLY A 254 -1.64 11.45 -5.50
N ARG A 255 -1.90 11.93 -6.73
CA ARG A 255 -1.42 11.27 -7.96
C ARG A 255 0.11 11.24 -8.01
N ILE A 256 0.76 12.29 -7.53
CA ILE A 256 2.23 12.35 -7.44
C ILE A 256 2.71 11.30 -6.45
N TYR A 257 2.06 11.15 -5.30
CA TYR A 257 2.40 10.11 -4.33
C TYR A 257 2.35 8.72 -4.97
N LEU A 258 1.21 8.36 -5.59
CA LEU A 258 1.03 7.06 -6.22
C LEU A 258 2.02 6.81 -7.37
N ALA A 259 2.28 7.83 -8.19
CA ALA A 259 3.25 7.76 -9.28
C ALA A 259 4.68 7.59 -8.76
N VAL A 260 5.06 8.28 -7.69
CA VAL A 260 6.39 8.18 -7.06
C VAL A 260 6.58 6.81 -6.43
N VAL A 261 5.64 6.33 -5.62
CA VAL A 261 5.76 5.04 -4.92
C VAL A 261 5.78 3.88 -5.93
N SER A 262 4.83 3.86 -6.86
CA SER A 262 4.77 2.82 -7.89
C SER A 262 5.97 2.90 -8.85
N GLY A 263 6.31 4.12 -9.27
CA GLY A 263 7.45 4.38 -10.15
C GLY A 263 8.79 4.02 -9.50
N ALA A 264 8.96 4.22 -8.19
CA ALA A 264 10.17 3.86 -7.46
C ALA A 264 10.43 2.35 -7.48
N VAL A 265 9.38 1.53 -7.30
CA VAL A 265 9.49 0.06 -7.39
C VAL A 265 9.89 -0.38 -8.80
N VAL A 266 9.24 0.18 -9.83
CA VAL A 266 9.54 -0.14 -11.24
C VAL A 266 10.94 0.32 -11.63
N LEU A 267 11.37 1.50 -11.18
CA LEU A 267 12.69 2.05 -11.46
C LEU A 267 13.80 1.29 -10.71
N ALA A 268 13.57 0.88 -9.46
CA ALA A 268 14.47 -0.01 -8.73
C ALA A 268 14.60 -1.38 -9.42
N THR A 269 13.50 -1.89 -9.97
CA THR A 269 13.52 -3.11 -10.78
C THR A 269 14.39 -2.93 -12.01
N LEU A 270 14.19 -1.83 -12.76
CA LEU A 270 15.00 -1.51 -13.93
C LEU A 270 16.49 -1.39 -13.60
N LEU A 271 16.83 -0.73 -12.49
CA LEU A 271 18.22 -0.62 -11.99
C LEU A 271 18.85 -2.00 -11.75
N LEU A 272 18.14 -2.90 -11.08
CA LEU A 272 18.63 -4.26 -10.84
C LEU A 272 18.76 -5.06 -12.15
N MET A 273 17.83 -4.90 -13.10
CA MET A 273 17.95 -5.54 -14.41
C MET A 273 19.19 -5.03 -15.16
N LEU A 274 19.45 -3.72 -15.18
CA LEU A 274 20.63 -3.13 -15.81
C LEU A 274 21.94 -3.55 -15.11
N ALA A 275 21.96 -3.61 -13.79
CA ALA A 275 23.15 -3.97 -13.02
C ALA A 275 23.54 -5.45 -13.18
N THR A 276 22.57 -6.32 -13.43
CA THR A 276 22.78 -7.78 -13.46
C THR A 276 22.82 -8.35 -14.87
N GLN A 277 22.10 -7.72 -15.81
CA GLN A 277 21.91 -8.22 -17.18
C GLN A 277 22.30 -7.21 -18.26
N GLY A 278 22.86 -6.05 -17.91
CA GLY A 278 23.24 -5.00 -18.86
C GLY A 278 24.15 -5.48 -20.00
N GLN A 279 25.09 -6.37 -19.68
CA GLN A 279 25.99 -7.00 -20.65
C GLN A 279 25.25 -7.87 -21.70
N PHE A 280 24.20 -8.59 -21.30
CA PHE A 280 23.37 -9.39 -22.21
C PHE A 280 22.46 -8.51 -23.08
N ILE A 281 21.92 -7.43 -22.51
CA ILE A 281 21.03 -6.50 -23.21
C ILE A 281 21.77 -5.76 -24.33
N LEU A 282 23.02 -5.37 -24.07
CA LEU A 282 23.85 -4.59 -24.99
C LEU A 282 24.82 -5.45 -25.82
N GLY A 283 24.75 -6.78 -25.70
CA GLY A 283 25.53 -7.73 -26.49
C GLY A 283 27.05 -7.67 -26.26
N ARG A 284 27.49 -7.30 -25.05
CA ARG A 284 28.93 -7.22 -24.70
C ARG A 284 29.27 -8.24 -23.61
N GLN A 285 30.47 -8.82 -23.67
CA GLN A 285 31.01 -9.70 -22.61
C GLN A 285 30.11 -10.90 -22.23
N VAL A 286 29.24 -11.35 -23.13
CA VAL A 286 28.25 -12.42 -22.89
C VAL A 286 28.91 -13.74 -22.52
N GLU A 287 29.99 -14.13 -23.20
CA GLU A 287 30.70 -15.38 -22.92
C GLU A 287 31.39 -15.32 -21.55
N ALA A 288 32.06 -14.20 -21.24
CA ALA A 288 32.71 -13.97 -19.95
C ALA A 288 31.70 -14.03 -18.79
N ALA A 289 30.47 -13.55 -19.01
CA ALA A 289 29.40 -13.62 -18.04
C ALA A 289 29.03 -15.06 -17.67
N TRP A 290 28.85 -15.94 -18.66
CA TRP A 290 28.48 -17.34 -18.41
C TRP A 290 29.62 -18.16 -17.82
N ILE A 291 30.87 -17.82 -18.16
CA ILE A 291 32.05 -18.54 -17.67
C ILE A 291 32.38 -18.13 -16.23
N HIS A 292 32.43 -16.82 -15.96
CA HIS A 292 32.91 -16.30 -14.68
C HIS A 292 31.80 -15.95 -13.69
N MET A 293 30.60 -15.67 -14.18
CA MET A 293 29.44 -15.28 -13.35
C MET A 293 28.16 -16.09 -13.64
N PRO A 294 28.23 -17.44 -13.74
CA PRO A 294 27.06 -18.25 -14.08
C PRO A 294 25.89 -18.10 -13.10
N VAL A 295 26.16 -17.99 -11.79
CA VAL A 295 25.08 -17.87 -10.78
C VAL A 295 24.37 -16.53 -10.95
N THR A 296 25.12 -15.45 -11.06
CA THR A 296 24.56 -14.10 -11.22
C THR A 296 23.82 -13.97 -12.55
N ALA A 297 24.34 -14.58 -13.62
CA ALA A 297 23.65 -14.62 -14.90
C ALA A 297 22.29 -15.33 -14.78
N TRP A 298 22.25 -16.53 -14.20
CA TRP A 298 21.01 -17.28 -13.98
C TRP A 298 20.01 -16.55 -13.07
N MET A 299 20.49 -16.01 -11.94
CA MET A 299 19.64 -15.24 -11.03
C MET A 299 19.09 -13.98 -11.70
N GLY A 300 19.88 -13.30 -12.54
CA GLY A 300 19.46 -12.11 -13.26
C GLY A 300 18.39 -12.41 -14.31
N VAL A 301 18.57 -13.47 -15.10
CA VAL A 301 17.55 -13.95 -16.03
C VAL A 301 16.27 -14.31 -15.29
N ALA A 302 16.37 -15.07 -14.19
CA ALA A 302 15.22 -15.45 -13.38
C ALA A 302 14.50 -14.22 -12.80
N PHE A 303 15.24 -13.24 -12.25
CA PHE A 303 14.70 -11.99 -11.74
C PHE A 303 13.97 -11.19 -12.83
N CYS A 304 14.59 -11.00 -13.99
CA CYS A 304 14.00 -10.26 -15.12
C CYS A 304 12.63 -10.82 -15.51
N TRP A 305 12.50 -12.15 -15.59
CA TRP A 305 11.26 -12.79 -16.02
C TRP A 305 10.23 -12.94 -14.89
N LEU A 306 10.65 -13.30 -13.67
CA LEU A 306 9.75 -13.43 -12.52
C LEU A 306 9.17 -12.09 -12.07
N ALA A 307 9.85 -10.97 -12.37
CA ALA A 307 9.35 -9.62 -12.11
C ALA A 307 8.12 -9.25 -12.98
N ILE A 308 7.98 -9.84 -14.17
CA ILE A 308 7.00 -9.39 -15.18
C ILE A 308 5.54 -9.45 -14.69
N PRO A 309 5.04 -10.53 -14.08
CA PRO A 309 3.67 -10.55 -13.55
C PRO A 309 3.40 -9.42 -12.53
N GLY A 310 4.39 -9.12 -11.68
CA GLY A 310 4.30 -8.00 -10.73
C GLY A 310 4.26 -6.65 -11.43
N LEU A 311 5.12 -6.42 -12.43
CA LEU A 311 5.13 -5.18 -13.22
C LEU A 311 3.84 -4.95 -14.00
N ILE A 312 3.29 -5.99 -14.62
CA ILE A 312 1.98 -5.95 -15.29
C ILE A 312 0.88 -5.58 -14.28
N THR A 313 0.97 -6.07 -13.05
CA THR A 313 0.04 -5.72 -11.98
C THR A 313 0.12 -4.23 -11.61
N PHE A 314 1.33 -3.66 -11.48
CA PHE A 314 1.52 -2.22 -11.27
C PHE A 314 0.95 -1.39 -12.43
N ALA A 315 1.21 -1.78 -13.68
CA ALA A 315 0.62 -1.11 -14.83
C ALA A 315 -0.91 -1.19 -14.81
N GLY A 316 -1.48 -2.37 -14.55
CA GLY A 316 -2.92 -2.60 -14.54
C GLY A 316 -3.64 -1.84 -13.43
N THR A 317 -3.03 -1.73 -12.24
CA THR A 317 -3.57 -0.94 -11.13
C THR A 317 -3.54 0.55 -11.44
N ALA A 318 -2.46 1.07 -12.01
CA ALA A 318 -2.36 2.46 -12.45
C ALA A 318 -3.39 2.80 -13.55
N VAL A 319 -3.53 1.94 -14.58
CA VAL A 319 -4.56 2.08 -15.63
C VAL A 319 -5.96 2.06 -15.03
N ARG A 320 -6.25 1.12 -14.12
CA ARG A 320 -7.56 1.06 -13.45
C ARG A 320 -7.83 2.32 -12.66
N PHE A 321 -6.85 2.82 -11.90
CA PHE A 321 -6.98 4.04 -11.12
C PHE A 321 -7.31 5.25 -12.00
N ALA A 322 -6.57 5.42 -13.10
CA ALA A 322 -6.85 6.47 -14.08
C ALA A 322 -8.24 6.32 -14.72
N TRP A 323 -8.62 5.10 -15.10
CA TRP A 323 -9.95 4.83 -15.65
C TRP A 323 -11.06 5.20 -14.66
N LEU A 324 -10.92 4.84 -13.37
CA LEU A 324 -11.87 5.22 -12.33
C LEU A 324 -11.96 6.75 -12.17
N GLY A 325 -10.82 7.44 -12.17
CA GLY A 325 -10.78 8.91 -12.10
C GLY A 325 -11.28 9.62 -13.37
N MET A 326 -11.27 8.96 -14.52
CA MET A 326 -11.86 9.50 -15.75
C MET A 326 -13.38 9.28 -15.81
N GLN A 327 -13.86 8.15 -15.32
CA GLN A 327 -15.26 7.75 -15.47
C GLN A 327 -16.15 8.13 -14.29
N PHE A 328 -15.60 8.19 -13.06
CA PHE A 328 -16.40 8.38 -11.84
C PHE A 328 -15.99 9.63 -11.06
N ASN A 329 -15.20 10.52 -11.66
CA ASN A 329 -14.89 11.78 -11.04
C ASN A 329 -16.13 12.70 -11.11
N PRO A 330 -16.73 13.05 -9.96
CA PRO A 330 -17.94 13.87 -9.93
C PRO A 330 -17.75 15.25 -10.56
N LYS A 331 -16.58 15.89 -10.44
CA LYS A 331 -16.33 17.21 -11.07
C LYS A 331 -16.35 17.17 -12.59
N ARG A 332 -16.01 16.02 -13.19
CA ARG A 332 -16.07 15.83 -14.66
C ARG A 332 -17.49 15.49 -15.12
N ASP A 333 -18.25 14.77 -14.30
CA ASP A 333 -19.61 14.35 -14.62
C ASP A 333 -20.65 15.44 -14.34
N ASP A 334 -20.43 16.35 -13.39
CA ASP A 334 -21.32 17.49 -13.11
C ASP A 334 -21.56 18.37 -14.36
N LEU A 335 -20.49 18.65 -15.11
CA LEU A 335 -20.57 19.33 -16.41
C LEU A 335 -21.40 18.55 -17.45
N ARG A 336 -21.40 17.21 -17.39
CA ARG A 336 -22.20 16.35 -18.27
C ARG A 336 -23.64 16.20 -17.79
N TYR A 337 -23.87 16.34 -16.49
CA TYR A 337 -25.15 16.18 -15.81
C TYR A 337 -26.10 17.32 -16.14
N HIS A 338 -25.65 18.57 -15.96
CA HIS A 338 -26.45 19.76 -16.29
C HIS A 338 -26.79 19.88 -17.79
N ALA A 339 -25.99 19.27 -18.67
CA ALA A 339 -26.25 19.27 -20.11
C ALA A 339 -27.27 18.21 -20.57
N ARG A 340 -27.56 17.19 -19.74
CA ARG A 340 -28.31 15.98 -20.18
C ARG A 340 -29.77 15.97 -19.74
N TYR A 341 -30.19 16.80 -18.78
CA TYR A 341 -31.54 16.73 -18.23
C TYR A 341 -32.26 18.09 -18.26
N ASP A 342 -33.23 18.19 -19.17
CA ASP A 342 -34.21 19.28 -19.34
C ASP A 342 -35.64 18.79 -18.95
N GLY A 343 -35.73 17.84 -18.00
CA GLY A 343 -36.97 17.11 -17.63
C GLY A 343 -37.14 16.84 -16.13
N ASP A 344 -38.06 15.91 -15.77
CA ASP A 344 -38.58 15.63 -14.42
C ASP A 344 -37.54 15.04 -13.44
N HIS A 345 -36.68 15.93 -12.90
CA HIS A 345 -35.51 15.66 -12.06
C HIS A 345 -35.80 14.73 -10.87
N ARG A 346 -36.99 14.84 -10.27
CA ARG A 346 -37.34 14.12 -9.04
C ARG A 346 -37.46 12.61 -9.23
N GLN A 347 -37.97 12.16 -10.37
CA GLN A 347 -38.12 10.74 -10.66
C GLN A 347 -36.74 10.07 -10.80
N TRP A 348 -35.78 10.77 -11.42
CA TRP A 348 -34.41 10.30 -11.55
C TRP A 348 -33.73 10.16 -10.17
N GLU A 349 -33.87 11.15 -9.28
CA GLU A 349 -33.31 11.09 -7.92
C GLU A 349 -33.85 9.89 -7.14
N ILE A 350 -35.16 9.65 -7.21
CA ILE A 350 -35.83 8.51 -6.57
C ILE A 350 -35.24 7.19 -7.10
N ASP A 351 -35.02 7.08 -8.40
CA ASP A 351 -34.46 5.88 -9.00
C ASP A 351 -33.00 5.67 -8.60
N GLN A 352 -32.17 6.72 -8.58
CA GLN A 352 -30.79 6.64 -8.08
C GLN A 352 -30.73 6.21 -6.61
N ARG A 353 -31.59 6.76 -5.74
CA ARG A 353 -31.68 6.35 -4.32
C ARG A 353 -32.09 4.88 -4.18
N ARG A 354 -33.03 4.40 -5.00
CA ARG A 354 -33.40 2.98 -5.03
C ARG A 354 -32.25 2.09 -5.48
N HIS A 355 -31.48 2.52 -6.47
CA HIS A 355 -30.28 1.81 -6.93
C HIS A 355 -29.21 1.77 -5.83
N LEU A 356 -28.96 2.89 -5.17
CA LEU A 356 -28.04 3.01 -4.03
C LEU A 356 -28.41 2.06 -2.89
N ILE A 357 -29.66 2.09 -2.41
CA ILE A 357 -30.13 1.22 -1.33
C ILE A 357 -30.00 -0.27 -1.73
N ARG A 358 -30.39 -0.64 -2.96
CA ARG A 358 -30.27 -2.02 -3.44
C ARG A 358 -28.81 -2.48 -3.51
N GLY A 359 -27.91 -1.62 -4.00
CA GLY A 359 -26.49 -1.88 -4.10
C GLY A 359 -25.84 -2.07 -2.73
N LEU A 360 -26.06 -1.13 -1.80
CA LEU A 360 -25.55 -1.23 -0.44
C LEU A 360 -26.10 -2.46 0.30
N LYS A 361 -27.39 -2.78 0.14
CA LYS A 361 -27.98 -4.02 0.68
C LYS A 361 -27.23 -5.26 0.22
N SER A 362 -26.82 -5.29 -1.06
CA SER A 362 -26.07 -6.40 -1.63
C SER A 362 -24.65 -6.52 -1.06
N LEU A 363 -23.99 -5.39 -0.78
CA LEU A 363 -22.67 -5.34 -0.16
C LEU A 363 -22.72 -5.77 1.31
N PHE A 364 -23.69 -5.27 2.08
CA PHE A 364 -23.88 -5.66 3.49
C PHE A 364 -24.21 -7.16 3.65
N LYS A 365 -24.97 -7.75 2.71
CA LYS A 365 -25.20 -9.20 2.69
C LYS A 365 -23.91 -10.01 2.50
N ARG A 366 -22.91 -9.45 1.81
CA ARG A 366 -21.58 -10.07 1.67
C ARG A 366 -20.74 -9.84 2.92
N LYS A 367 -20.72 -8.60 3.47
CA LYS A 367 -20.08 -8.27 4.76
C LYS A 367 -20.50 -9.25 5.85
N ALA A 368 -21.79 -9.49 6.01
CA ALA A 368 -22.34 -10.35 7.06
C ALA A 368 -21.90 -11.83 7.02
N ARG A 369 -21.15 -12.26 5.99
CA ARG A 369 -20.61 -13.62 5.86
C ARG A 369 -19.14 -13.72 6.21
N LEU A 370 -18.44 -12.58 6.27
CA LEU A 370 -17.06 -12.54 6.72
C LEU A 370 -17.01 -12.96 8.18
N LYS A 371 -16.05 -13.81 8.53
CA LYS A 371 -15.81 -14.27 9.91
C LYS A 371 -14.77 -13.42 10.62
N THR A 372 -14.35 -12.32 10.02
CA THR A 372 -13.27 -11.46 10.48
C THR A 372 -13.55 -10.95 11.89
N THR A 373 -12.55 -11.05 12.76
CA THR A 373 -12.63 -10.70 14.18
C THR A 373 -11.93 -9.37 14.50
N ALA A 374 -11.11 -8.83 13.59
CA ALA A 374 -10.42 -7.56 13.78
C ALA A 374 -11.21 -6.36 13.23
N GLY A 375 -11.08 -5.23 13.91
CA GLY A 375 -11.66 -3.94 13.53
C GLY A 375 -13.03 -3.68 14.15
N THR A 376 -13.42 -2.41 14.11
CA THR A 376 -14.65 -1.88 14.72
C THR A 376 -15.81 -1.87 13.72
N GLY A 377 -15.53 -1.76 12.42
CA GLY A 377 -16.57 -1.57 11.42
C GLY A 377 -16.08 -1.60 9.98
N VAL A 378 -16.86 -0.95 9.10
CA VAL A 378 -16.55 -0.82 7.68
C VAL A 378 -16.65 0.62 7.21
N TRP A 379 -15.70 1.01 6.38
CA TRP A 379 -15.69 2.29 5.69
C TRP A 379 -16.55 2.25 4.42
N ILE A 380 -17.33 3.31 4.23
CA ILE A 380 -18.13 3.55 3.04
C ILE A 380 -17.78 4.94 2.51
N GLY A 381 -17.10 4.96 1.36
CA GLY A 381 -16.65 6.17 0.67
C GLY A 381 -17.04 6.17 -0.80
N LEU A 382 -18.28 5.79 -1.12
CA LEU A 382 -18.78 5.63 -2.49
C LEU A 382 -18.62 6.88 -3.37
N GLN A 383 -18.70 8.06 -2.76
CA GLN A 383 -18.55 9.37 -3.37
C GLN A 383 -17.13 9.65 -3.87
N HIS A 384 -16.13 8.90 -3.39
CA HIS A 384 -14.72 9.09 -3.77
C HIS A 384 -14.32 8.08 -4.83
N TRP A 385 -13.95 8.55 -6.02
CA TRP A 385 -13.63 7.66 -7.16
C TRP A 385 -12.43 6.76 -6.91
N TYR A 386 -11.50 7.18 -6.06
CA TYR A 386 -10.31 6.44 -5.65
C TYR A 386 -10.56 5.42 -4.53
N ILE A 387 -11.73 5.47 -3.85
CA ILE A 387 -12.16 4.41 -2.94
C ILE A 387 -12.91 3.36 -3.76
N VAL A 388 -12.29 2.19 -3.88
CA VAL A 388 -12.72 1.17 -4.85
C VAL A 388 -13.86 0.30 -4.33
N GLY A 389 -14.02 0.17 -3.01
CA GLY A 389 -15.11 -0.59 -2.40
C GLY A 389 -15.19 -0.41 -0.89
N MET A 390 -16.04 -1.21 -0.24
CA MET A 390 -16.16 -1.23 1.21
C MET A 390 -14.90 -1.86 1.82
N THR A 391 -14.23 -1.17 2.73
CA THR A 391 -13.02 -1.65 3.41
C THR A 391 -13.28 -1.78 4.92
N ARG A 392 -12.47 -2.56 5.63
CA ARG A 392 -12.46 -2.55 7.10
C ARG A 392 -11.59 -1.39 7.58
N ASP A 393 -11.83 -0.96 8.81
CA ASP A 393 -10.99 0.03 9.49
C ASP A 393 -9.59 -0.51 9.80
N THR A 394 -9.49 -1.78 10.21
CA THR A 394 -8.20 -2.44 10.38
C THR A 394 -7.91 -3.41 9.24
N ALA A 395 -6.69 -3.36 8.70
CA ALA A 395 -6.21 -4.33 7.72
C ALA A 395 -5.98 -5.71 8.38
N GLU A 396 -6.84 -6.69 8.10
CA GLU A 396 -6.59 -8.10 8.44
C GLU A 396 -6.64 -8.94 7.15
N ASP A 397 -5.70 -9.88 7.02
CA ASP A 397 -5.59 -10.78 5.88
C ASP A 397 -6.71 -11.84 5.93
N ASP A 398 -7.91 -11.48 5.46
CA ASP A 398 -8.95 -12.47 5.16
C ASP A 398 -8.78 -12.98 3.72
N SER A 399 -8.98 -14.28 3.54
CA SER A 399 -8.87 -14.90 2.23
C SER A 399 -10.03 -14.61 1.26
N GLU A 400 -11.07 -13.93 1.76
CA GLU A 400 -12.21 -13.47 0.95
C GLU A 400 -12.11 -11.97 0.60
N THR A 401 -11.16 -11.23 1.16
CA THR A 401 -10.85 -9.84 0.78
C THR A 401 -9.83 -9.80 -0.36
N THR A 402 -9.80 -8.69 -1.11
CA THR A 402 -8.70 -8.47 -2.06
C THR A 402 -7.38 -8.24 -1.30
N MET A 403 -6.27 -8.71 -1.85
CA MET A 403 -4.94 -8.54 -1.26
C MET A 403 -4.33 -7.17 -1.55
N LEU A 404 -4.69 -6.54 -2.67
CA LEU A 404 -4.11 -5.25 -3.06
C LEU A 404 -4.88 -4.06 -2.47
N GLU A 405 -6.19 -4.21 -2.27
CA GLU A 405 -7.08 -3.10 -1.86
C GLU A 405 -7.92 -3.41 -0.61
N HIS A 406 -7.81 -4.61 -0.03
CA HIS A 406 -8.55 -5.04 1.17
C HIS A 406 -10.07 -4.79 1.13
N ILE A 407 -10.68 -4.95 -0.05
CA ILE A 407 -12.10 -4.69 -0.29
C ILE A 407 -12.94 -5.89 0.13
N ILE A 408 -14.05 -5.60 0.80
CA ILE A 408 -15.13 -6.52 1.15
C ILE A 408 -16.12 -6.61 -0.02
N GLY A 409 -16.17 -7.79 -0.66
CA GLY A 409 -17.20 -8.12 -1.63
C GLY A 409 -16.91 -7.59 -3.04
N LEU A 410 -17.81 -6.77 -3.59
CA LEU A 410 -17.67 -6.25 -4.96
C LEU A 410 -17.25 -4.78 -4.92
N PRO A 411 -16.41 -4.34 -5.88
CA PRO A 411 -16.02 -2.95 -5.98
C PRO A 411 -17.20 -2.10 -6.42
N TYR A 412 -17.22 -0.83 -6.02
CA TYR A 412 -18.34 0.08 -6.23
C TYR A 412 -18.70 0.26 -7.70
N HIS A 413 -17.72 0.36 -8.61
CA HIS A 413 -17.97 0.51 -10.05
C HIS A 413 -18.69 -0.69 -10.70
N ARG A 414 -18.81 -1.84 -10.01
CA ARG A 414 -19.60 -2.99 -10.47
C ARG A 414 -21.01 -3.04 -9.89
N VAL A 415 -21.26 -2.29 -8.82
CA VAL A 415 -22.53 -2.31 -8.07
C VAL A 415 -23.35 -1.06 -8.37
N PHE A 416 -22.70 0.08 -8.55
CA PHE A 416 -23.31 1.38 -8.74
C PHE A 416 -22.95 1.93 -10.11
N SER A 417 -23.93 2.55 -10.78
CA SER A 417 -23.67 3.29 -12.02
C SER A 417 -22.99 4.63 -11.72
N PRO A 418 -22.36 5.28 -12.71
CA PRO A 418 -21.81 6.62 -12.55
C PRO A 418 -22.83 7.62 -11.99
N GLU A 419 -24.07 7.55 -12.48
CA GLU A 419 -25.18 8.43 -12.06
C GLU A 419 -25.53 8.24 -10.58
N THR A 420 -25.58 6.99 -10.11
CA THR A 420 -25.84 6.72 -8.69
C THR A 420 -24.73 7.25 -7.79
N ARG A 421 -23.46 7.17 -8.23
CA ARG A 421 -22.31 7.70 -7.48
C ARG A 421 -22.30 9.23 -7.47
N LEU A 422 -22.61 9.86 -8.60
CA LEU A 422 -22.73 11.30 -8.70
C LEU A 422 -23.82 11.82 -7.76
N HIS A 423 -25.03 11.25 -7.81
CA HIS A 423 -26.11 11.65 -6.92
C HIS A 423 -25.76 11.46 -5.44
N PHE A 424 -25.08 10.36 -5.11
CA PHE A 424 -24.62 10.14 -3.75
C PHE A 424 -23.56 11.15 -3.32
N TRP A 425 -22.67 11.55 -4.22
CA TRP A 425 -21.70 12.61 -3.97
C TRP A 425 -22.39 13.97 -3.74
N GLU A 426 -23.42 14.31 -4.51
CA GLU A 426 -24.21 15.54 -4.31
C GLU A 426 -24.85 15.57 -2.91
N ILE A 427 -25.48 14.46 -2.52
CA ILE A 427 -26.07 14.31 -1.19
C ILE A 427 -24.98 14.48 -0.13
N CYS A 428 -23.91 13.68 -0.18
CA CYS A 428 -22.83 13.75 0.81
C CYS A 428 -22.21 15.15 0.92
N ARG A 429 -22.01 15.83 -0.21
CA ARG A 429 -21.50 17.21 -0.24
C ARG A 429 -22.49 18.19 0.40
N SER A 430 -23.78 18.05 0.13
CA SER A 430 -24.83 18.92 0.66
C SER A 430 -25.01 18.79 2.18
N VAL A 431 -24.84 17.57 2.72
CA VAL A 431 -24.96 17.29 4.15
C VAL A 431 -23.63 17.41 4.90
N GLU A 432 -22.55 17.72 4.16
CA GLU A 432 -21.17 17.79 4.64
C GLU A 432 -20.72 16.50 5.34
N VAL A 433 -20.91 15.35 4.69
CA VAL A 433 -20.42 14.04 5.15
C VAL A 433 -19.38 13.51 4.18
N ASP A 434 -18.14 13.42 4.63
CA ASP A 434 -17.00 13.04 3.80
C ASP A 434 -16.78 11.53 3.75
N LEU A 435 -17.06 10.83 4.85
CA LEU A 435 -16.86 9.41 4.98
C LEU A 435 -17.89 8.82 5.97
N ILE A 436 -18.29 7.57 5.77
CA ILE A 436 -19.25 6.90 6.66
C ILE A 436 -18.59 5.64 7.23
N LEU A 437 -18.54 5.54 8.56
CA LEU A 437 -18.16 4.31 9.27
C LEU A 437 -19.43 3.59 9.73
N VAL A 438 -19.53 2.28 9.47
CA VAL A 438 -20.62 1.46 10.01
C VAL A 438 -20.08 0.35 10.88
N GLU A 439 -20.41 0.41 12.17
CA GLU A 439 -19.96 -0.55 13.19
C GLU A 439 -20.43 -1.98 12.88
N ASP A 440 -19.62 -2.95 13.28
CA ASP A 440 -20.03 -4.35 13.31
C ASP A 440 -21.21 -4.56 14.28
N GLY A 441 -22.26 -5.20 13.77
CA GLY A 441 -23.54 -5.37 14.48
C GLY A 441 -24.65 -4.43 14.03
N VAL A 442 -24.35 -3.35 13.29
CA VAL A 442 -25.38 -2.53 12.64
C VAL A 442 -25.90 -3.22 11.38
N SER A 443 -27.14 -3.70 11.45
CA SER A 443 -27.80 -4.32 10.29
C SER A 443 -28.07 -3.31 9.17
N PHE A 444 -28.09 -3.77 7.91
CA PHE A 444 -28.45 -2.90 6.78
C PHE A 444 -29.83 -2.23 6.95
N ARG A 445 -30.80 -2.90 7.59
CA ARG A 445 -32.12 -2.30 7.86
C ARG A 445 -32.00 -1.05 8.71
N ARG A 446 -31.15 -1.10 9.75
CA ARG A 446 -30.86 0.02 10.63
C ARG A 446 -30.09 1.12 9.89
N PHE A 447 -29.02 0.77 9.20
CA PHE A 447 -28.26 1.72 8.38
C PHE A 447 -29.10 2.42 7.30
N SER A 448 -30.05 1.70 6.68
CA SER A 448 -30.95 2.29 5.69
C SER A 448 -31.86 3.40 6.22
N ARG A 449 -32.08 3.47 7.55
CA ARG A 449 -32.78 4.60 8.18
C ARG A 449 -31.92 5.84 8.23
N VAL A 450 -30.64 5.70 8.60
CA VAL A 450 -29.66 6.80 8.57
C VAL A 450 -29.56 7.41 7.17
N LEU A 451 -29.49 6.56 6.13
CA LEU A 451 -29.48 7.04 4.74
C LEU A 451 -30.76 7.79 4.36
N ARG A 452 -31.93 7.38 4.87
CA ARG A 452 -33.19 8.10 4.60
C ARG A 452 -33.18 9.47 5.26
N THR A 453 -32.70 9.58 6.49
CA THR A 453 -32.53 10.87 7.18
C THR A 453 -31.58 11.79 6.40
N MET A 454 -30.49 11.26 5.85
CA MET A 454 -29.60 12.04 4.97
C MET A 454 -30.34 12.53 3.71
N PHE A 455 -31.15 11.68 3.08
CA PHE A 455 -31.95 12.07 1.90
C PHE A 455 -33.00 13.12 2.25
N GLU A 456 -33.67 12.98 3.39
CA GLU A 456 -34.66 13.96 3.87
C GLU A 456 -33.99 15.31 4.16
N THR A 457 -32.82 15.31 4.80
CA THR A 457 -32.04 16.52 5.06
C THR A 457 -31.65 17.21 3.75
N TYR A 458 -31.20 16.45 2.76
CA TYR A 458 -30.91 16.95 1.42
C TYR A 458 -32.16 17.54 0.74
N ASP A 459 -33.29 16.84 0.79
CA ASP A 459 -34.54 17.28 0.14
C ASP A 459 -35.10 18.57 0.76
N VAL A 460 -34.99 18.72 2.09
CA VAL A 460 -35.54 19.87 2.83
C VAL A 460 -34.66 21.10 2.67
N TYR A 461 -33.34 20.93 2.83
CA TYR A 461 -32.42 22.06 2.91
C TYR A 461 -31.68 22.34 1.61
N GLY A 462 -31.62 21.39 0.66
CA GLY A 462 -30.96 21.58 -0.63
C GLY A 462 -29.51 22.04 -0.52
N GLY A 463 -28.79 21.57 0.50
CA GLY A 463 -27.41 21.98 0.79
C GLY A 463 -27.23 23.33 1.49
N ARG A 464 -28.32 23.98 1.93
CA ARG A 464 -28.25 25.23 2.72
C ARG A 464 -27.88 25.01 4.19
N GLN A 465 -28.08 23.79 4.69
CA GLN A 465 -27.82 23.43 6.07
C GLN A 465 -27.11 22.08 6.12
N ARG A 466 -25.98 22.05 6.83
CA ARG A 466 -25.23 20.82 7.10
C ARG A 466 -26.03 19.88 8.00
N CYS A 467 -25.80 18.59 7.86
CA CYS A 467 -26.45 17.63 8.75
C CYS A 467 -25.76 17.64 10.12
N GLU A 468 -26.54 17.65 11.21
CA GLU A 468 -26.06 17.61 12.59
C GLU A 468 -26.57 16.34 13.28
N GLU A 469 -25.96 15.96 14.41
CA GLU A 469 -26.32 14.74 15.15
C GLU A 469 -27.80 14.69 15.55
N LEU A 470 -28.36 15.86 15.87
CA LEU A 470 -29.78 16.06 16.21
C LEU A 470 -30.73 15.56 15.11
N HIS A 471 -30.34 15.61 13.84
CA HIS A 471 -31.18 15.12 12.75
C HIS A 471 -31.36 13.59 12.79
N PHE A 472 -30.44 12.87 13.43
CA PHE A 472 -30.48 11.41 13.59
C PHE A 472 -31.06 10.97 14.93
N ALA A 473 -31.49 11.92 15.79
CA ALA A 473 -32.10 11.61 17.07
C ALA A 473 -33.37 10.76 16.91
N GLY A 474 -33.53 9.77 17.80
CA GLY A 474 -34.70 8.89 17.83
C GLY A 474 -34.67 7.72 16.82
N LEU A 475 -33.58 7.53 16.08
CA LEU A 475 -33.43 6.35 15.21
C LEU A 475 -33.30 5.06 16.04
N PRO A 476 -34.24 4.08 15.93
CA PRO A 476 -34.23 2.94 16.84
C PRO A 476 -33.05 2.00 16.61
N GLY A 477 -32.24 1.77 17.66
CA GLY A 477 -31.19 0.77 17.70
C GLY A 477 -29.87 1.18 17.02
N VAL A 478 -29.67 2.48 16.76
CA VAL A 478 -28.46 3.07 16.20
C VAL A 478 -28.16 4.39 16.92
N ARG A 479 -26.89 4.64 17.25
CA ARG A 479 -26.39 5.98 17.61
C ARG A 479 -25.56 6.51 16.44
N VAL A 480 -25.80 7.75 16.06
CA VAL A 480 -25.06 8.42 14.99
C VAL A 480 -24.24 9.54 15.62
N VAL A 481 -22.95 9.57 15.31
CA VAL A 481 -22.00 10.58 15.80
C VAL A 481 -21.30 11.18 14.59
N LEU A 482 -21.19 12.51 14.55
CA LEU A 482 -20.50 13.24 13.50
C LEU A 482 -19.16 13.73 14.04
N HIS A 483 -18.09 13.12 13.57
CA HIS A 483 -16.74 13.43 14.03
C HIS A 483 -15.99 14.24 12.97
N GLU A 484 -15.48 15.41 13.36
CA GLU A 484 -14.59 16.22 12.52
C GLU A 484 -13.13 15.85 12.78
N PHE A 485 -12.62 14.84 12.07
CA PHE A 485 -11.24 14.41 12.21
C PHE A 485 -10.29 15.37 11.48
N ASP A 486 -9.27 15.87 12.18
CA ASP A 486 -8.14 16.62 11.63
C ASP A 486 -6.84 16.07 12.23
N LEU A 487 -5.85 15.77 11.37
CA LEU A 487 -4.57 15.20 11.76
C LEU A 487 -3.78 16.10 12.72
N VAL A 488 -3.98 17.42 12.63
CA VAL A 488 -3.29 18.41 13.49
C VAL A 488 -3.94 18.51 14.85
N ASP A 489 -5.26 18.67 14.86
CA ASP A 489 -6.08 18.96 16.03
C ASP A 489 -6.78 17.68 16.49
N ALA A 490 -6.10 16.52 16.40
CA ALA A 490 -6.69 15.20 16.51
C ALA A 490 -7.40 14.95 17.86
N ASP A 491 -8.61 15.49 17.98
CA ASP A 491 -9.54 15.19 19.04
C ASP A 491 -10.01 13.77 18.79
N LYS A 492 -9.65 12.89 19.71
CA LYS A 492 -10.22 11.55 19.72
C LYS A 492 -11.70 11.65 19.94
N LEU A 493 -12.47 10.68 19.45
CA LEU A 493 -13.91 10.62 19.70
C LEU A 493 -14.25 10.68 21.21
N ASN A 494 -13.32 10.26 22.07
CA ASN A 494 -13.42 10.28 23.54
C ASN A 494 -14.71 9.65 24.10
N LEU A 495 -15.34 8.75 23.34
CA LEU A 495 -16.55 8.03 23.75
C LEU A 495 -16.19 6.70 24.43
N THR A 496 -16.57 6.54 25.69
CA THR A 496 -16.22 5.36 26.50
C THR A 496 -16.87 4.06 25.99
N ASN A 497 -18.13 4.12 25.57
CA ASN A 497 -18.91 2.96 25.11
C ASN A 497 -18.83 2.69 23.60
N TYR A 498 -18.12 3.52 22.84
CA TYR A 498 -18.06 3.42 21.38
C TYR A 498 -16.62 3.24 20.90
N PRO A 499 -16.34 2.17 20.14
CA PRO A 499 -14.99 1.89 19.71
C PRO A 499 -14.54 2.89 18.64
N GLU A 500 -13.37 3.47 18.84
CA GLU A 500 -12.73 4.37 17.88
C GLU A 500 -12.06 3.53 16.77
N PRO A 501 -12.33 3.82 15.48
CA PRO A 501 -11.69 3.12 14.38
C PRO A 501 -10.23 3.57 14.22
N ASP A 502 -9.51 2.84 13.40
CA ASP A 502 -8.19 3.27 12.93
C ASP A 502 -8.32 4.39 11.88
N TYR A 503 -7.50 5.44 12.04
CA TYR A 503 -7.48 6.63 11.20
C TYR A 503 -6.16 6.80 10.43
N ASP A 504 -5.27 5.81 10.43
CA ASP A 504 -3.91 5.88 9.88
C ASP A 504 -3.79 6.44 8.44
N GLU A 505 -4.85 6.32 7.62
CA GLU A 505 -4.87 6.80 6.22
C GLU A 505 -5.56 8.17 6.03
N LEU A 506 -6.21 8.71 7.07
CA LEU A 506 -6.96 9.96 7.01
C LEU A 506 -6.11 11.14 7.48
N ALA A 507 -6.23 12.27 6.79
CA ALA A 507 -5.71 13.53 7.32
C ALA A 507 -6.84 14.47 7.76
N ARG A 508 -7.87 14.65 6.94
CA ARG A 508 -9.02 15.51 7.26
C ARG A 508 -10.30 14.91 6.71
N ALA A 509 -11.29 14.70 7.56
CA ALA A 509 -12.59 14.19 7.16
C ALA A 509 -13.68 14.52 8.19
N ARG A 510 -14.89 14.84 7.72
CA ARG A 510 -16.11 14.78 8.53
C ARG A 510 -16.76 13.41 8.40
N ILE A 511 -16.65 12.62 9.46
CA ILE A 511 -16.99 11.21 9.49
C ILE A 511 -18.34 10.99 10.16
N LEU A 512 -19.26 10.35 9.45
CA LEU A 512 -20.52 9.87 10.01
C LEU A 512 -20.30 8.47 10.60
N HIS A 513 -20.17 8.39 11.92
CA HIS A 513 -20.08 7.14 12.65
C HIS A 513 -21.48 6.60 12.93
N VAL A 514 -21.72 5.37 12.51
CA VAL A 514 -22.99 4.66 12.72
C VAL A 514 -22.74 3.48 13.65
N PHE A 515 -23.04 3.68 14.93
CA PHE A 515 -22.85 2.71 15.99
C PHE A 515 -24.11 1.93 16.33
N LYS A 516 -23.94 0.73 16.88
CA LYS A 516 -25.03 0.01 17.53
C LYS A 516 -25.37 0.76 18.82
N ASP A 517 -26.64 1.08 18.99
CA ASP A 517 -27.12 1.68 20.22
C ASP A 517 -26.92 0.72 21.41
N ARG A 518 -26.32 1.25 22.49
CA ARG A 518 -25.94 0.55 23.72
C ARG A 518 -26.61 1.16 24.96
N GLY A 519 -27.45 2.18 24.82
CA GLY A 519 -27.84 3.08 25.93
C GLY A 519 -26.76 4.14 26.16
N ASP A 520 -27.18 5.34 26.55
CA ASP A 520 -26.34 6.54 26.54
C ASP A 520 -25.11 6.45 27.47
N ASP A 521 -23.93 6.77 26.92
CA ASP A 521 -23.02 7.70 27.61
C ASP A 521 -23.55 9.10 27.33
N GLU A 522 -24.09 9.76 28.37
CA GLU A 522 -24.17 11.22 28.40
C GLU A 522 -22.71 11.71 28.38
N VAL A 523 -22.28 12.21 27.23
CA VAL A 523 -21.07 13.03 27.20
C VAL A 523 -21.47 14.31 27.92
N GLU A 524 -21.02 14.50 29.16
CA GLU A 524 -21.02 15.83 29.76
C GLU A 524 -20.28 16.74 28.77
N PRO A 525 -20.93 17.76 28.19
CA PRO A 525 -20.24 18.68 27.30
C PRO A 525 -19.17 19.40 28.13
N ASP A 526 -17.91 19.02 27.92
CA ASP A 526 -16.78 19.81 28.38
C ASP A 526 -16.92 21.18 27.69
N TRP A 527 -17.33 22.17 28.49
CA TRP A 527 -17.45 23.58 28.15
C TRP A 527 -18.72 24.03 27.39
N MET A 528 -19.80 24.30 28.13
CA MET A 528 -20.67 25.43 27.81
C MET A 528 -20.02 26.71 28.36
N PRO A 529 -19.74 27.75 27.55
CA PRO A 529 -19.47 29.07 28.11
C PRO A 529 -20.73 29.53 28.84
N ASP A 530 -20.55 29.88 30.10
CA ASP A 530 -21.59 30.42 30.97
C ASP A 530 -22.12 31.73 30.38
N GLU A 531 -23.19 31.66 29.57
CA GLU A 531 -23.99 32.84 29.21
C GLU A 531 -24.81 33.26 30.43
N SER A 532 -24.14 33.82 31.46
CA SER A 532 -24.84 34.37 32.62
C SER A 532 -24.15 35.51 33.35
N GLU A 533 -23.36 36.37 32.68
CA GLU A 533 -23.09 37.73 33.19
C GLU A 533 -23.06 38.73 32.02
N ASP A 534 -23.70 39.89 32.21
CA ASP A 534 -23.80 41.02 31.28
C ASP A 534 -24.84 41.00 30.14
N ARG A 535 -26.11 40.69 30.43
CA ARG A 535 -27.22 41.45 29.80
C ARG A 535 -28.32 41.85 30.80
N PRO A 536 -28.72 43.14 30.82
CA PRO A 536 -29.69 43.63 31.79
C PRO A 536 -31.10 43.12 31.47
N VAL A 537 -31.77 42.64 32.51
CA VAL A 537 -33.19 42.35 32.54
C VAL A 537 -33.98 43.65 32.30
N LEU A 538 -34.76 43.69 31.24
CA LEU A 538 -35.91 44.60 31.16
C LEU A 538 -37.17 43.79 30.89
N LEU A 539 -37.90 43.54 31.97
CA LEU A 539 -39.30 43.17 31.98
C LEU A 539 -40.16 44.43 31.80
N GLY A 540 -41.11 44.38 30.86
CA GLY A 540 -42.44 45.02 30.93
C GLY A 540 -42.56 46.53 30.70
N VAL A 541 -43.03 46.90 29.50
CA VAL A 541 -44.35 47.53 29.25
C VAL A 541 -44.88 47.03 27.91
#